data_AF-E4UU62-F1
#
_entry.id   AF-E4UU62-F1
#
_cell.length_a   1.000
_cell.length_b   1.000
_cell.length_c   1.000
_cell.angle_alpha   90.00
_cell.angle_beta   90.00
_cell.angle_gamma   90.00
#
_symmetry.space_group_name_H-M   'P 1'
#
loop_
_entity.id
_entity.type
_entity.pdbx_description
1 polymer ?
#
loop_
_entity_poly.entity_id
_entity_poly.type
_entity_poly.pdbx_seq_one_letter_code
_entity_poly.pdbx_strand_id
1 'polypeptide(L)'
;MASPLEKLPSLIDSSFVKAGRSIWLRDGAANNNTEPTKAAITASSRLTIVILFWMDAQLRHASKYISEYTKIVPNARIVFVLTSSSDLFLNTSEASQARRVQPVVDVLLSSTASSSSPGPSSDDRIHLHLFSNGGCVTLRSIAVAYEKATKKPLPLTSLIMDSCPGKSTLSGAHRAVSYGLPKSFIPRFFAGMAVYIALLWGFGYCRLFGVELPTELAWKASVDPKLIDSLVKRCYIYSEMDDLISWRDVEEHSLEAEGRGFHVSREKFLGSPHVGHMRLDPSRYWEIISYYLKIAAE
;
A
#
# COMPACT_ATOMS: atom_id res chain seq x y z
N MET A 1 -11.50 -13.01 20.25
CA MET A 1 -11.69 -11.95 21.26
C MET A 1 -11.27 -10.64 20.62
N ALA A 2 -12.19 -9.70 20.41
CA ALA A 2 -11.85 -8.38 19.91
C ALA A 2 -11.09 -7.63 21.02
N SER A 3 -9.89 -7.15 20.70
CA SER A 3 -9.07 -6.35 21.61
C SER A 3 -9.84 -5.10 22.06
N PRO A 4 -9.70 -4.64 23.32
CA PRO A 4 -10.34 -3.42 23.80
C PRO A 4 -9.87 -2.26 22.92
N LEU A 5 -10.82 -1.45 22.41
CA LEU A 5 -10.63 -0.18 21.70
C LEU A 5 -9.15 0.14 21.48
N GLU A 6 -8.59 -0.34 20.37
CA GLU A 6 -7.18 -0.12 20.02
C GLU A 6 -6.97 1.40 19.92
N LYS A 7 -6.55 2.01 21.02
CA LYS A 7 -6.30 3.45 21.09
C LYS A 7 -5.21 3.75 20.07
N LEU A 8 -5.50 4.66 19.15
CA LEU A 8 -4.50 5.18 18.23
C LEU A 8 -3.29 5.67 19.04
N PRO A 9 -2.05 5.33 18.64
CA PRO A 9 -0.86 5.89 19.24
C PRO A 9 -0.94 7.41 19.22
N SER A 10 -0.35 8.07 20.21
CA SER A 10 -0.36 9.53 20.35
C SER A 10 0.17 10.30 19.14
N LEU A 11 0.92 9.64 18.24
CA LEU A 11 1.43 10.23 17.00
C LEU A 11 0.38 10.33 15.88
N ILE A 12 -0.71 9.57 15.97
CA ILE A 12 -1.85 9.68 15.05
C ILE A 12 -2.85 10.62 15.70
N ASP A 13 -3.18 11.69 14.99
CA ASP A 13 -4.17 12.67 15.45
C ASP A 13 -5.53 12.00 15.71
N SER A 14 -6.20 12.46 16.76
CA SER A 14 -7.58 12.14 17.14
C SER A 14 -8.60 12.35 16.02
N SER A 15 -8.26 13.11 14.97
CA SER A 15 -9.10 13.31 13.78
C SER A 15 -9.37 12.03 12.98
N PHE A 16 -8.57 10.96 13.17
CA PHE A 16 -8.79 9.71 12.45
C PHE A 16 -9.93 8.89 13.07
N VAL A 17 -10.93 8.58 12.24
CA VAL A 17 -12.05 7.70 12.58
C VAL A 17 -11.85 6.32 11.96
N LYS A 18 -12.36 5.29 12.64
CA LYS A 18 -12.28 3.91 12.15
C LYS A 18 -13.40 3.67 11.13
N ALA A 19 -13.03 3.51 9.86
CA ALA A 19 -13.97 3.26 8.74
C ALA A 19 -14.21 1.77 8.47
N GLY A 20 -13.35 0.89 8.98
CA GLY A 20 -13.48 -0.55 8.86
C GLY A 20 -12.61 -1.30 9.86
N ARG A 21 -12.60 -2.64 9.81
CA ARG A 21 -11.82 -3.47 10.77
C ARG A 21 -10.35 -3.05 10.87
N SER A 22 -9.75 -2.71 9.74
CA SER A 22 -8.34 -2.36 9.56
C SER A 22 -8.16 -1.10 8.70
N ILE A 23 -9.18 -0.24 8.64
CA ILE A 23 -9.21 0.96 7.81
C ILE A 23 -9.53 2.15 8.71
N TRP A 24 -8.74 3.19 8.57
CA TRP A 24 -8.93 4.47 9.24
C TRP A 24 -8.96 5.59 8.20
N LEU A 25 -9.80 6.58 8.47
CA LEU A 25 -10.05 7.72 7.61
C LEU A 25 -9.92 8.98 8.44
N ARG A 26 -9.24 9.97 7.88
CA ARG A 26 -9.33 11.37 8.29
C ARG A 26 -9.85 12.16 7.11
N ASP A 27 -11.04 12.73 7.25
CA ASP A 27 -11.47 13.79 6.34
C ASP A 27 -10.62 15.03 6.63
N GLY A 28 -10.00 15.60 5.58
CA GLY A 28 -9.13 16.75 5.70
C GLY A 28 -9.80 17.89 6.48
N ALA A 29 -9.02 18.70 7.21
CA ALA A 29 -9.57 19.78 8.00
C ALA A 29 -10.30 20.80 7.10
N ALA A 30 -11.62 20.76 7.07
CA ALA A 30 -12.43 21.85 6.56
C ALA A 30 -12.41 22.97 7.61
N ASN A 31 -11.35 23.78 7.70
CA ASN A 31 -11.40 25.05 8.44
C ASN A 31 -10.29 26.06 8.06
N ASN A 32 -10.76 27.29 7.81
CA ASN A 32 -10.12 28.41 7.13
C ASN A 32 -9.02 29.19 7.91
N ASN A 33 -8.48 28.73 9.04
CA ASN A 33 -7.71 29.62 9.93
C ASN A 33 -6.37 29.07 10.45
N THR A 34 -5.56 28.43 9.61
CA THR A 34 -4.16 28.14 10.00
C THR A 34 -3.21 28.74 8.98
N GLU A 35 -2.36 29.67 9.44
CA GLU A 35 -1.30 30.24 8.60
C GLU A 35 -0.42 29.11 8.02
N PRO A 36 -0.14 29.11 6.71
CA PRO A 36 0.66 28.06 6.09
C PRO A 36 2.09 28.10 6.65
N THR A 37 2.49 27.05 7.36
CA THR A 37 3.90 26.79 7.61
C THR A 37 4.62 26.61 6.27
N LYS A 38 5.83 27.15 6.16
CA LYS A 38 6.65 27.22 4.93
C LYS A 38 6.96 25.86 4.24
N ALA A 39 6.57 24.74 4.86
CA ALA A 39 6.73 23.37 4.37
C ALA A 39 5.41 22.67 3.97
N ALA A 40 4.25 23.29 4.20
CA ALA A 40 2.96 22.70 3.83
C ALA A 40 2.73 22.84 2.33
N ILE A 41 2.44 21.72 1.66
CA ILE A 41 1.91 21.77 0.30
C ILE A 41 0.48 22.31 0.42
N THR A 42 0.20 23.45 -0.21
CA THR A 42 -1.18 23.97 -0.37
C THR A 42 -1.94 23.02 -1.30
N ALA A 43 -2.29 21.84 -0.80
CA ALA A 43 -3.06 20.88 -1.55
C ALA A 43 -4.46 21.45 -1.79
N SER A 44 -4.94 21.32 -3.03
CA SER A 44 -6.37 21.49 -3.34
C SER A 44 -7.20 20.69 -2.32
N SER A 45 -8.37 21.19 -1.93
CA SER A 45 -9.28 20.57 -0.95
C SER A 45 -9.83 19.19 -1.38
N ARG A 46 -9.26 18.59 -2.43
CA ARG A 46 -9.67 17.36 -3.13
C ARG A 46 -8.59 16.27 -3.19
N LEU A 47 -7.40 16.50 -2.63
CA LEU A 47 -6.35 15.46 -2.58
C LEU A 47 -6.74 14.35 -1.58
N THR A 48 -6.85 13.12 -2.09
CA THR A 48 -7.01 11.91 -1.28
C THR A 48 -5.71 11.10 -1.27
N ILE A 49 -5.21 10.83 -0.08
CA ILE A 49 -3.99 10.03 0.16
C ILE A 49 -4.40 8.67 0.70
N VAL A 50 -4.02 7.61 -0.01
CA VAL A 50 -4.28 6.23 0.40
C VAL A 50 -2.96 5.57 0.76
N ILE A 51 -2.82 5.10 2.01
CA ILE A 51 -1.61 4.45 2.51
C ILE A 51 -1.91 2.98 2.81
N LEU A 52 -1.27 2.07 2.09
CA LEU A 52 -1.48 0.63 2.23
C LEU A 52 -0.28 -0.03 2.90
N PHE A 53 -0.39 -0.26 4.21
CA PHE A 53 0.70 -0.82 5.00
C PHE A 53 0.90 -2.32 4.75
N TRP A 54 2.15 -2.76 5.01
CA TRP A 54 2.60 -4.14 4.86
C TRP A 54 1.90 -5.09 5.85
N MET A 55 2.14 -6.39 5.66
CA MET A 55 1.55 -7.45 6.47
C MET A 55 1.95 -7.32 7.95
N ASP A 56 0.95 -7.32 8.83
CA ASP A 56 1.05 -7.21 10.28
C ASP A 56 1.87 -5.97 10.71
N ALA A 57 1.80 -4.90 9.91
CA ALA A 57 2.39 -3.61 10.24
C ALA A 57 1.86 -3.11 11.58
N GLN A 58 2.76 -2.94 12.54
CA GLN A 58 2.37 -2.44 13.85
C GLN A 58 2.03 -0.96 13.77
N LEU A 59 0.94 -0.57 14.43
CA LEU A 59 0.42 0.79 14.39
C LEU A 59 1.46 1.84 14.84
N ARG A 60 2.39 1.48 15.74
CA ARG A 60 3.52 2.35 16.11
C ARG A 60 4.43 2.72 14.93
N HIS A 61 4.63 1.82 13.98
CA HIS A 61 5.46 2.07 12.80
C HIS A 61 4.67 2.86 11.77
N ALA A 62 3.43 2.44 11.50
CA ALA A 62 2.50 3.18 10.64
C ALA A 62 2.33 4.64 11.07
N SER A 63 2.23 4.88 12.39
CA SER A 63 2.02 6.21 12.95
C SER A 63 3.08 7.23 12.55
N LYS A 64 4.33 6.81 12.32
CA LYS A 64 5.41 7.71 11.89
C LYS A 64 5.14 8.27 10.50
N TYR A 65 4.72 7.42 9.57
CA TYR A 65 4.35 7.85 8.22
C TYR A 65 3.09 8.71 8.24
N ILE A 66 2.06 8.27 8.96
CA ILE A 66 0.78 8.99 9.06
C ILE A 66 0.99 10.41 9.63
N SER A 67 1.83 10.53 10.65
CA SER A 67 2.17 11.83 11.27
C SER A 67 2.86 12.76 10.27
N GLU A 68 3.84 12.26 9.50
CA GLU A 68 4.53 13.08 8.51
C GLU A 68 3.62 13.47 7.33
N TYR A 69 2.79 12.56 6.80
CA TYR A 69 1.77 12.92 5.81
C TYR A 69 0.83 14.00 6.34
N THR A 70 0.39 13.88 7.60
CA THR A 70 -0.46 14.88 8.26
C THR A 70 0.21 16.24 8.36
N LYS A 71 1.53 16.30 8.54
CA LYS A 71 2.31 17.56 8.57
C LYS A 71 2.52 18.16 7.19
N ILE A 72 2.84 17.34 6.18
CA ILE A 72 3.16 17.80 4.82
C ILE A 72 1.91 18.32 4.11
N VAL A 73 0.76 17.67 4.33
CA VAL A 73 -0.53 17.93 3.65
C VAL A 73 -1.68 17.92 4.67
N PRO A 74 -1.77 18.95 5.54
CA PRO A 74 -2.73 18.98 6.64
C PRO A 74 -4.19 18.95 6.18
N ASN A 75 -4.49 19.50 4.99
CA ASN A 75 -5.85 19.60 4.45
C ASN A 75 -6.27 18.39 3.59
N ALA A 76 -5.35 17.44 3.33
CA ALA A 76 -5.68 16.27 2.52
C ALA A 76 -6.53 15.27 3.32
N ARG A 77 -7.45 14.61 2.62
CA ARG A 77 -8.12 13.40 3.12
C ARG A 77 -7.10 12.27 3.15
N ILE A 78 -6.97 11.58 4.27
CA ILE A 78 -6.02 10.47 4.43
C ILE A 78 -6.78 9.21 4.82
N VAL A 79 -6.63 8.16 4.03
CA VAL A 79 -7.07 6.80 4.35
C VAL A 79 -5.84 5.93 4.52
N PHE A 80 -5.78 5.15 5.60
CA PHE A 80 -4.77 4.10 5.71
C PHE A 80 -5.37 2.74 6.03
N VAL A 81 -4.74 1.71 5.48
CA VAL A 81 -5.18 0.32 5.59
C VAL A 81 -4.05 -0.51 6.18
N LEU A 82 -4.34 -1.24 7.26
CA LEU A 82 -3.42 -2.24 7.82
C LEU A 82 -3.74 -3.63 7.25
N THR A 83 -2.75 -4.29 6.67
CA THR A 83 -2.88 -5.65 6.14
C THR A 83 -2.52 -6.66 7.21
N SER A 84 -3.35 -7.67 7.46
CA SER A 84 -3.00 -8.78 8.36
C SER A 84 -2.60 -10.03 7.61
N SER A 85 -1.81 -10.90 8.25
CA SER A 85 -1.50 -12.23 7.71
C SER A 85 -2.76 -13.06 7.40
N SER A 86 -3.83 -12.91 8.19
CA SER A 86 -5.11 -13.57 7.90
C SER A 86 -5.73 -13.10 6.58
N ASP A 87 -5.54 -11.83 6.20
CA ASP A 87 -6.04 -11.30 4.93
C ASP A 87 -5.27 -11.90 3.74
N LEU A 88 -3.97 -12.18 3.91
CA LEU A 88 -3.11 -12.69 2.84
C LEU A 88 -3.11 -14.22 2.71
N PHE A 89 -3.37 -14.96 3.79
CA PHE A 89 -3.27 -16.42 3.80
C PHE A 89 -4.59 -17.17 3.98
N LEU A 90 -5.58 -16.58 4.68
CA LEU A 90 -6.83 -17.27 5.04
C LEU A 90 -8.04 -16.70 4.29
N ASN A 91 -8.12 -15.37 4.20
CA ASN A 91 -9.26 -14.65 3.64
C ASN A 91 -9.00 -14.23 2.18
N THR A 92 -8.41 -15.10 1.36
CA THR A 92 -7.91 -14.77 0.02
C THR A 92 -9.00 -14.69 -1.07
N SER A 93 -10.24 -15.10 -0.76
CA SER A 93 -11.33 -15.07 -1.74
C SER A 93 -11.69 -13.65 -2.17
N GLU A 94 -12.04 -13.48 -3.45
CA GLU A 94 -12.41 -12.18 -4.02
C GLU A 94 -13.55 -11.50 -3.24
N ALA A 95 -14.55 -12.27 -2.79
CA ALA A 95 -15.66 -11.73 -2.00
C ALA A 95 -15.20 -11.19 -0.63
N SER A 96 -14.26 -11.87 0.03
CA SER A 96 -13.73 -11.44 1.32
C SER A 96 -12.85 -10.19 1.16
N GLN A 97 -11.99 -10.19 0.14
CA GLN A 97 -11.15 -9.03 -0.18
C GLN A 97 -11.97 -7.81 -0.60
N ALA A 98 -12.98 -7.98 -1.46
CA ALA A 98 -13.89 -6.90 -1.85
C ALA A 98 -14.61 -6.30 -0.64
N ARG A 99 -15.19 -7.13 0.24
CA ARG A 99 -15.83 -6.66 1.49
C ARG A 99 -14.85 -5.90 2.38
N ARG A 100 -13.61 -6.38 2.49
CA ARG A 100 -12.57 -5.78 3.32
C ARG A 100 -12.22 -4.36 2.85
N VAL A 101 -12.05 -4.15 1.54
CA VAL A 101 -11.62 -2.85 0.98
C VAL A 101 -12.77 -1.91 0.63
N GLN A 102 -14.03 -2.37 0.75
CA GLN A 102 -15.22 -1.58 0.39
C GLN A 102 -15.23 -0.17 0.99
N PRO A 103 -14.90 0.07 2.28
CA PRO A 103 -14.88 1.43 2.81
C PRO A 103 -13.90 2.36 2.09
N VAL A 104 -12.78 1.84 1.58
CA VAL A 104 -11.84 2.63 0.78
C VAL A 104 -12.47 2.98 -0.57
N VAL A 105 -13.09 2.00 -1.22
CA VAL A 105 -13.78 2.22 -2.51
C VAL A 105 -14.89 3.26 -2.36
N ASP A 106 -15.68 3.18 -1.30
CA ASP A 106 -16.76 4.14 -1.02
C ASP A 106 -16.22 5.56 -0.84
N VAL A 107 -15.07 5.72 -0.16
CA VAL A 107 -14.39 7.03 -0.02
C VAL A 107 -13.92 7.57 -1.37
N LEU A 108 -13.33 6.71 -2.21
CA LEU A 108 -12.86 7.11 -3.54
C LEU A 108 -14.04 7.51 -4.44
N LEU A 109 -15.15 6.76 -4.41
CA LEU A 109 -16.36 7.08 -5.17
C LEU A 109 -17.07 8.34 -4.68
N SER A 110 -17.10 8.57 -3.36
CA SER A 110 -17.73 9.76 -2.77
C SER A 110 -17.00 11.05 -3.16
N SER A 111 -15.69 10.96 -3.40
CA SER A 111 -14.94 12.07 -3.98
C SER A 111 -15.49 12.37 -5.38
N THR A 112 -15.61 11.32 -6.23
CA THR A 112 -15.98 11.50 -7.64
C THR A 112 -17.41 11.99 -7.87
N ALA A 113 -18.32 11.76 -6.92
CA ALA A 113 -19.72 12.15 -7.03
C ALA A 113 -19.98 13.64 -6.77
N SER A 114 -19.05 14.36 -6.14
CA SER A 114 -19.22 15.78 -5.78
C SER A 114 -19.11 16.74 -6.98
N SER A 115 -18.84 16.21 -8.18
CA SER A 115 -18.81 16.98 -9.43
C SER A 115 -20.15 16.92 -10.16
N SER A 116 -21.08 17.81 -9.80
CA SER A 116 -22.38 17.97 -10.46
C SER A 116 -22.29 18.81 -11.75
N SER A 117 -21.33 18.53 -12.63
CA SER A 117 -21.28 19.11 -13.99
C SER A 117 -21.07 18.01 -15.03
N PRO A 118 -21.84 18.01 -16.14
CA PRO A 118 -21.78 16.96 -17.15
C PRO A 118 -20.50 17.10 -17.98
N GLY A 119 -19.45 16.40 -17.56
CA GLY A 119 -18.15 16.24 -18.21
C GLY A 119 -17.22 15.44 -17.28
N PRO A 120 -16.14 14.80 -17.78
CA PRO A 120 -15.17 14.16 -16.91
C PRO A 120 -14.49 15.22 -16.03
N SER A 121 -14.92 15.33 -14.78
CA SER A 121 -14.33 16.20 -13.77
C SER A 121 -13.01 15.58 -13.29
N SER A 122 -11.93 15.94 -13.96
CA SER A 122 -10.52 15.55 -13.69
C SER A 122 -9.95 16.15 -12.40
N ASP A 123 -10.76 16.40 -11.38
CA ASP A 123 -10.40 17.27 -10.24
C ASP A 123 -10.15 16.51 -8.93
N ASP A 124 -10.51 15.22 -8.88
CA ASP A 124 -10.16 14.35 -7.76
C ASP A 124 -8.82 13.69 -8.00
N ARG A 125 -7.92 13.91 -7.04
CA ARG A 125 -6.52 13.51 -7.17
C ARG A 125 -6.20 12.49 -6.11
N ILE A 126 -5.72 11.34 -6.54
CA ILE A 126 -5.41 10.22 -5.66
C ILE A 126 -3.90 9.99 -5.67
N HIS A 127 -3.29 10.17 -4.49
CA HIS A 127 -1.93 9.71 -4.21
C HIS A 127 -2.02 8.39 -3.45
N LEU A 128 -1.37 7.35 -3.95
CA LEU A 128 -1.33 6.06 -3.27
C LEU A 128 0.10 5.68 -2.92
N HIS A 129 0.34 5.33 -1.66
CA HIS A 129 1.61 4.81 -1.18
C HIS A 129 1.39 3.44 -0.56
N LEU A 130 2.02 2.41 -1.11
CA LEU A 130 1.90 1.04 -0.62
C LEU A 130 3.26 0.47 -0.23
N PHE A 131 3.23 -0.46 0.72
CA PHE A 131 4.40 -1.11 1.29
C PHE A 131 4.32 -2.62 1.13
N SER A 132 5.41 -3.23 0.65
CA SER A 132 5.56 -4.68 0.53
C SER A 132 4.46 -5.33 -0.33
N ASN A 133 4.54 -6.65 -0.50
CA ASN A 133 3.52 -7.41 -1.22
C ASN A 133 2.14 -7.35 -0.55
N GLY A 134 2.07 -7.12 0.77
CA GLY A 134 0.80 -6.92 1.47
C GLY A 134 0.03 -5.69 0.98
N GLY A 135 0.74 -4.59 0.74
CA GLY A 135 0.19 -3.39 0.11
C GLY A 135 -0.25 -3.65 -1.33
N CYS A 136 0.54 -4.40 -2.11
CA CYS A 136 0.19 -4.76 -3.50
C CYS A 136 -1.11 -5.55 -3.60
N VAL A 137 -1.29 -6.56 -2.73
CA VAL A 137 -2.52 -7.36 -2.68
C VAL A 137 -3.72 -6.47 -2.35
N THR A 138 -3.57 -5.56 -1.37
CA THR A 138 -4.64 -4.61 -1.02
C THR A 138 -4.96 -3.64 -2.17
N LEU A 139 -3.94 -3.13 -2.88
CA LEU A 139 -4.11 -2.28 -4.07
C LEU A 139 -4.93 -3.02 -5.14
N ARG A 140 -4.57 -4.27 -5.44
CA ARG A 140 -5.33 -5.09 -6.39
C ARG A 140 -6.80 -5.17 -6.01
N SER A 141 -7.09 -5.49 -4.75
CA SER A 141 -8.48 -5.62 -4.29
C SER A 141 -9.25 -4.31 -4.44
N ILE A 142 -8.63 -3.16 -4.15
CA ILE A 142 -9.22 -1.84 -4.38
C ILE A 142 -9.47 -1.62 -5.87
N ALA A 143 -8.47 -1.86 -6.73
CA ALA A 143 -8.58 -1.62 -8.17
C ALA A 143 -9.65 -2.49 -8.83
N VAL A 144 -9.72 -3.77 -8.47
CA VAL A 144 -10.76 -4.71 -8.97
C VAL A 144 -12.15 -4.29 -8.49
N ALA A 145 -12.31 -3.92 -7.22
CA ALA A 145 -13.60 -3.49 -6.69
C ALA A 145 -14.05 -2.15 -7.33
N TYR A 146 -13.10 -1.23 -7.55
CA TYR A 146 -13.36 0.04 -8.21
C TYR A 146 -13.74 -0.13 -9.68
N GLU A 147 -13.00 -0.93 -10.45
CA GLU A 147 -13.34 -1.26 -11.85
C GLU A 147 -14.72 -1.92 -11.92
N LYS A 148 -15.02 -2.85 -11.01
CA LYS A 148 -16.32 -3.51 -10.99
C LYS A 148 -17.48 -2.52 -10.81
N ALA A 149 -17.29 -1.51 -9.96
CA ALA A 149 -18.28 -0.49 -9.65
C ALA A 149 -18.41 0.59 -10.74
N THR A 150 -17.31 0.98 -11.39
CA THR A 150 -17.27 2.16 -12.28
C THR A 150 -17.06 1.83 -13.76
N LYS A 151 -16.62 0.61 -14.08
CA LYS A 151 -16.14 0.18 -15.40
C LYS A 151 -14.98 1.02 -15.93
N LYS A 152 -14.22 1.62 -15.02
CA LYS A 152 -13.06 2.47 -15.29
C LYS A 152 -11.86 2.00 -14.46
N PRO A 153 -10.63 2.21 -14.94
CA PRO A 153 -9.45 1.98 -14.13
C PRO A 153 -9.42 2.91 -12.92
N LEU A 154 -8.69 2.52 -11.88
CA LEU A 154 -8.45 3.34 -10.70
C LEU A 154 -7.67 4.61 -11.12
N PRO A 155 -8.23 5.82 -10.93
CA PRO A 155 -7.66 7.06 -11.47
C PRO A 155 -6.57 7.62 -10.53
N LEU A 156 -5.46 6.90 -10.40
CA LEU A 156 -4.33 7.34 -9.59
C LEU A 156 -3.54 8.43 -10.31
N THR A 157 -3.25 9.53 -9.62
CA THR A 157 -2.35 10.58 -10.13
C THR A 157 -0.89 10.21 -9.86
N SER A 158 -0.64 9.65 -8.68
CA SER A 158 0.69 9.12 -8.32
C SER A 158 0.60 7.85 -7.49
N LEU A 159 1.63 7.01 -7.64
CA LEU A 159 1.75 5.71 -6.98
C LEU A 159 3.19 5.48 -6.50
N ILE A 160 3.39 5.36 -5.20
CA ILE A 160 4.66 4.95 -4.59
C ILE A 160 4.57 3.48 -4.16
N MET A 161 5.52 2.68 -4.60
CA MET A 161 5.67 1.27 -4.28
C MET A 161 6.97 1.09 -3.48
N ASP A 162 6.86 0.93 -2.16
CA ASP A 162 7.99 0.77 -1.24
C ASP A 162 8.25 -0.71 -0.96
N SER A 163 9.46 -1.17 -1.29
CA SER A 163 9.92 -2.55 -1.08
C SER A 163 9.03 -3.58 -1.78
N CYS A 164 8.58 -3.28 -3.00
CA CYS A 164 7.59 -4.09 -3.72
C CYS A 164 7.45 -3.64 -5.19
N PRO A 165 6.77 -4.42 -6.04
CA PRO A 165 6.30 -5.80 -5.81
C PRO A 165 7.45 -6.81 -5.96
N GLY A 166 7.31 -7.95 -5.30
CA GLY A 166 8.22 -9.08 -5.41
C GLY A 166 7.50 -10.36 -5.81
N LYS A 167 8.23 -11.29 -6.43
CA LYS A 167 7.68 -12.60 -6.77
C LYS A 167 7.56 -13.46 -5.52
N SER A 168 6.53 -14.31 -5.51
CA SER A 168 6.40 -15.31 -4.45
C SER A 168 7.47 -16.39 -4.65
N THR A 169 8.43 -16.42 -3.73
CA THR A 169 9.40 -17.51 -3.64
C THR A 169 9.17 -18.29 -2.35
N LEU A 170 9.41 -19.61 -2.38
CA LEU A 170 9.29 -20.45 -1.19
C LEU A 170 10.19 -19.93 -0.05
N SER A 171 11.42 -19.52 -0.38
CA SER A 171 12.37 -18.94 0.57
C SER A 171 11.88 -17.60 1.15
N GLY A 172 11.36 -16.69 0.31
CA GLY A 172 10.81 -15.42 0.77
C GLY A 172 9.58 -15.62 1.66
N ALA A 173 8.65 -16.50 1.27
CA ALA A 173 7.50 -16.86 2.08
C ALA A 173 7.91 -17.48 3.42
N HIS A 174 8.91 -18.37 3.40
CA HIS A 174 9.45 -18.97 4.62
C HIS A 174 10.06 -17.92 5.55
N ARG A 175 10.86 -16.99 5.03
CA ARG A 175 11.44 -15.87 5.82
C ARG A 175 10.35 -14.99 6.42
N ALA A 176 9.35 -14.61 5.61
CA ALA A 176 8.25 -13.77 6.05
C ALA A 176 7.41 -14.42 7.17
N VAL A 177 7.01 -15.68 6.99
CA VAL A 177 6.24 -16.42 8.02
C VAL A 177 7.10 -16.72 9.25
N SER A 178 8.38 -17.05 9.05
CA SER A 178 9.31 -17.33 10.15
C SER A 178 9.64 -16.12 11.02
N TYR A 179 9.30 -14.91 10.59
CA TYR A 179 9.46 -13.72 11.40
C TYR A 179 8.55 -13.72 12.64
N GLY A 180 7.40 -14.39 12.56
CA GLY A 180 6.46 -14.56 13.68
C GLY A 180 6.83 -15.69 14.66
N LEU A 181 7.84 -16.51 14.35
CA LEU A 181 8.21 -17.66 15.18
C LEU A 181 8.94 -17.23 16.46
N PRO A 182 8.91 -18.05 17.53
CA PRO A 182 9.65 -17.81 18.76
C PRO A 182 11.13 -17.50 18.49
N LYS A 183 11.75 -16.71 19.38
CA LYS A 183 13.19 -16.39 19.30
C LYS A 183 14.09 -17.52 19.82
N SER A 184 13.55 -18.42 20.63
CA SER A 184 14.30 -19.54 21.21
C SER A 184 14.69 -20.57 20.14
N PHE A 185 15.95 -21.02 20.14
CA PHE A 185 16.54 -21.82 19.07
C PHE A 185 15.76 -23.11 18.73
N ILE A 186 15.52 -23.96 19.73
CA ILE A 186 14.90 -25.28 19.53
C ILE A 186 13.47 -25.20 18.97
N PRO A 187 12.52 -24.47 19.60
CA PRO A 187 11.17 -24.37 19.05
C PRO A 187 11.14 -23.62 17.71
N ARG A 188 12.03 -22.65 17.50
CA ARG A 188 12.16 -21.94 16.21
C ARG A 188 12.58 -22.90 15.09
N PHE A 189 13.50 -23.82 15.36
CA PHE A 189 13.96 -24.80 14.38
C PHE A 189 12.82 -25.72 13.92
N PHE A 190 12.13 -26.37 14.86
CA PHE A 190 11.03 -27.29 14.52
C PHE A 190 9.84 -26.57 13.87
N ALA A 191 9.44 -25.42 14.40
CA ALA A 191 8.37 -24.63 13.80
C ALA A 191 8.76 -24.10 12.41
N GLY A 192 10.01 -23.66 12.23
CA GLY A 192 10.54 -23.24 10.94
C GLY A 192 10.54 -24.36 9.91
N MET A 193 10.88 -25.58 10.31
CA MET A 193 10.82 -26.77 9.45
C MET A 193 9.37 -27.09 9.07
N ALA A 194 8.45 -27.07 10.03
CA ALA A 194 7.02 -27.31 9.77
C ALA A 194 6.44 -26.27 8.80
N VAL A 195 6.78 -24.99 8.98
CA VAL A 195 6.40 -23.90 8.06
C VAL A 195 6.98 -24.16 6.67
N TYR A 196 8.26 -24.53 6.57
CA TYR A 196 8.88 -24.81 5.28
C TYR A 196 8.18 -25.95 4.53
N ILE A 197 7.90 -27.06 5.22
CA ILE A 197 7.18 -28.20 4.64
C ILE A 197 5.77 -27.78 4.20
N ALA A 198 5.03 -27.06 5.04
CA ALA A 198 3.69 -26.58 4.70
C ALA A 198 3.68 -25.67 3.46
N LEU A 199 4.64 -24.74 3.38
CA LEU A 199 4.81 -23.87 2.22
C LEU A 199 5.22 -24.66 0.98
N LEU A 200 6.10 -25.67 1.11
CA LEU A 200 6.49 -26.53 -0.01
C LEU A 200 5.28 -27.24 -0.60
N TRP A 201 4.41 -27.80 0.24
CA TRP A 201 3.15 -28.41 -0.20
C TRP A 201 2.19 -27.39 -0.82
N GLY A 202 2.05 -26.21 -0.22
CA GLY A 202 1.20 -25.14 -0.74
C GLY A 202 1.64 -24.64 -2.13
N PHE A 203 2.93 -24.34 -2.29
CA PHE A 203 3.51 -23.94 -3.57
C PHE A 203 3.42 -25.09 -4.60
N GLY A 204 3.66 -26.34 -4.19
CA GLY A 204 3.51 -27.52 -5.03
C GLY A 204 2.07 -27.69 -5.52
N TYR A 205 1.08 -27.52 -4.64
CA TYR A 205 -0.34 -27.55 -4.98
C TYR A 205 -0.70 -26.45 -5.99
N CYS A 206 -0.31 -25.20 -5.70
CA CYS A 206 -0.56 -24.08 -6.60
C CYS A 206 0.06 -24.31 -7.98
N ARG A 207 1.29 -24.83 -8.02
CA ARG A 207 1.98 -25.14 -9.28
C ARG A 207 1.31 -26.27 -10.06
N LEU A 208 0.87 -27.32 -9.38
CA LEU A 208 0.24 -28.50 -10.00
C LEU A 208 -1.15 -28.18 -10.57
N PHE A 209 -1.94 -27.38 -9.84
CA PHE A 209 -3.32 -27.04 -10.20
C PHE A 209 -3.44 -25.68 -10.92
N GLY A 210 -2.32 -25.01 -11.21
CA GLY A 210 -2.32 -23.71 -11.88
C GLY A 210 -3.01 -22.60 -11.09
N VAL A 211 -3.05 -22.71 -9.76
CA VAL A 211 -3.66 -21.69 -8.88
C VAL A 211 -2.66 -20.56 -8.68
N GLU A 212 -3.02 -19.37 -9.14
CA GLU A 212 -2.18 -18.18 -9.02
C GLU A 212 -2.12 -17.70 -7.57
N LEU A 213 -0.93 -17.32 -7.12
CA LEU A 213 -0.73 -16.80 -5.77
C LEU A 213 -1.27 -15.36 -5.68
N PRO A 214 -1.76 -14.92 -4.51
CA PRO A 214 -2.25 -13.54 -4.32
C PRO A 214 -1.24 -12.47 -4.77
N THR A 215 0.06 -12.71 -4.58
CA THR A 215 1.12 -11.78 -5.02
C THR A 215 1.31 -11.76 -6.53
N GLU A 216 1.10 -12.89 -7.22
CA GLU A 216 1.17 -12.96 -8.69
C GLU A 216 -0.03 -12.25 -9.31
N LEU A 217 -1.21 -12.45 -8.73
CA LEU A 217 -2.40 -11.71 -9.06
C LEU A 217 -2.20 -10.20 -8.85
N ALA A 218 -1.56 -9.81 -7.73
CA ALA A 218 -1.24 -8.41 -7.42
C ALA A 218 -0.22 -7.81 -8.39
N TRP A 219 0.82 -8.56 -8.76
CA TRP A 219 1.80 -8.19 -9.79
C TRP A 219 1.07 -7.83 -11.09
N LYS A 220 0.30 -8.77 -11.63
CA LYS A 220 -0.46 -8.61 -12.88
C LYS A 220 -1.41 -7.43 -12.83
N ALA A 221 -2.18 -7.33 -11.74
CA ALA A 221 -3.16 -6.26 -11.59
C ALA A 221 -2.52 -4.87 -11.56
N SER A 222 -1.33 -4.75 -10.95
CA SER A 222 -0.67 -3.46 -10.82
C SER A 222 -0.03 -2.94 -12.11
N VAL A 223 0.03 -3.77 -13.16
CA VAL A 223 0.48 -3.38 -14.51
C VAL A 223 -0.60 -3.54 -15.55
N ASP A 224 -1.85 -3.78 -15.14
CA ASP A 224 -2.99 -3.86 -16.05
C ASP A 224 -3.62 -2.46 -16.24
N PRO A 225 -3.56 -1.86 -17.44
CA PRO A 225 -4.17 -0.56 -17.72
C PRO A 225 -5.69 -0.53 -17.54
N LYS A 226 -6.36 -1.70 -17.50
CA LYS A 226 -7.80 -1.78 -17.20
C LYS A 226 -8.10 -1.57 -15.72
N LEU A 227 -7.13 -1.83 -14.85
CA LEU A 227 -7.29 -1.73 -13.40
C LEU A 227 -6.64 -0.47 -12.84
N ILE A 228 -5.52 -0.02 -13.40
CA ILE A 228 -4.83 1.21 -12.98
C ILE A 228 -4.59 2.08 -14.21
N ASP A 229 -4.98 3.34 -14.14
CA ASP A 229 -4.78 4.30 -15.24
C ASP A 229 -3.27 4.43 -15.54
N SER A 230 -2.88 4.31 -16.82
CA SER A 230 -1.48 4.39 -17.24
C SER A 230 -0.87 5.78 -17.10
N LEU A 231 -1.71 6.83 -16.97
CA LEU A 231 -1.26 8.20 -16.75
C LEU A 231 -0.59 8.42 -15.38
N VAL A 232 -0.80 7.50 -14.43
CA VAL A 232 -0.22 7.55 -13.09
C VAL A 232 1.31 7.69 -13.14
N LYS A 233 1.85 8.62 -12.34
CA LYS A 233 3.30 8.71 -12.12
C LYS A 233 3.71 7.75 -11.02
N ARG A 234 4.50 6.72 -11.36
CA ARG A 234 4.92 5.66 -10.44
C ARG A 234 6.33 5.87 -9.94
N CYS A 235 6.59 5.52 -8.68
CA CYS A 235 7.91 5.42 -8.09
C CYS A 235 8.08 4.07 -7.40
N TYR A 236 9.20 3.40 -7.69
CA TYR A 236 9.62 2.21 -6.96
C TYR A 236 10.75 2.57 -6.01
N ILE A 237 10.56 2.38 -4.70
CA ILE A 237 11.60 2.55 -3.69
C ILE A 237 12.05 1.17 -3.24
N TYR A 238 13.35 0.89 -3.30
CA TYR A 238 13.88 -0.44 -2.97
C TYR A 238 15.37 -0.39 -2.59
N SER A 239 15.89 -1.48 -2.03
CA SER A 239 17.32 -1.63 -1.72
C SER A 239 17.79 -3.05 -1.99
N GLU A 240 19.08 -3.21 -2.31
CA GLU A 240 19.67 -4.55 -2.45
C GLU A 240 19.76 -5.33 -1.14
N MET A 241 19.66 -4.62 0.00
CA MET A 241 19.69 -5.21 1.34
C MET A 241 18.30 -5.60 1.86
N ASP A 242 17.27 -5.49 1.03
CA ASP A 242 15.96 -6.06 1.32
C ASP A 242 16.04 -7.59 1.24
N ASP A 243 15.90 -8.25 2.40
CA ASP A 243 16.02 -9.68 2.55
C ASP A 243 14.69 -10.44 2.35
N LEU A 244 13.59 -9.71 2.20
CA LEU A 244 12.25 -10.25 1.99
C LEU A 244 11.78 -10.11 0.54
N ILE A 245 12.02 -8.95 -0.08
CA ILE A 245 11.67 -8.67 -1.47
C ILE A 245 12.93 -8.41 -2.27
N SER A 246 13.16 -9.25 -3.29
CA SER A 246 14.31 -9.11 -4.16
C SER A 246 14.23 -7.79 -4.95
N TRP A 247 15.26 -6.96 -4.86
CA TRP A 247 15.38 -5.76 -5.69
C TRP A 247 15.29 -6.05 -7.18
N ARG A 248 15.72 -7.24 -7.62
CA ARG A 248 15.64 -7.66 -9.01
C ARG A 248 14.19 -7.85 -9.46
N ASP A 249 13.32 -8.32 -8.58
CA ASP A 249 11.90 -8.45 -8.89
C ASP A 249 11.27 -7.06 -9.01
N VAL A 250 11.65 -6.12 -8.16
CA VAL A 250 11.20 -4.71 -8.24
C VAL A 250 11.64 -4.09 -9.57
N GLU A 251 12.90 -4.27 -9.97
CA GLU A 251 13.41 -3.78 -11.24
C GLU A 251 12.71 -4.46 -12.43
N GLU A 252 12.53 -5.78 -12.41
CA GLU A 252 11.80 -6.49 -13.45
C GLU A 252 10.36 -5.98 -13.60
N HIS A 253 9.64 -5.83 -12.49
CA HIS A 253 8.27 -5.31 -12.51
C HIS A 253 8.20 -3.90 -13.07
N SER A 254 9.12 -3.04 -12.65
CA SER A 254 9.17 -1.66 -13.09
C SER A 254 9.44 -1.55 -14.60
N LEU A 255 10.28 -2.43 -15.17
CA LEU A 255 10.51 -2.54 -16.61
C LEU A 255 9.27 -3.06 -17.34
N GLU A 256 8.56 -4.04 -16.78
CA GLU A 256 7.29 -4.51 -17.34
C GLU A 256 6.25 -3.37 -17.37
N ALA A 257 6.16 -2.58 -16.29
CA ALA A 257 5.27 -1.42 -16.23
C ALA A 257 5.60 -0.39 -17.32
N GLU A 258 6.87 -0.05 -17.53
CA GLU A 258 7.28 0.83 -18.64
C GLU A 258 6.93 0.25 -20.00
N GLY A 259 7.17 -1.04 -20.22
CA GLY A 259 6.82 -1.74 -21.46
C GLY A 259 5.32 -1.73 -21.76
N ARG A 260 4.49 -1.54 -20.73
CA ARG A 260 3.02 -1.39 -20.84
C ARG A 260 2.55 0.08 -20.89
N GLY A 261 3.47 1.03 -20.99
CA GLY A 261 3.16 2.46 -21.17
C GLY A 261 2.96 3.25 -19.87
N PHE A 262 3.30 2.70 -18.70
CA PHE A 262 3.26 3.46 -17.45
C PHE A 262 4.47 4.39 -17.32
N HIS A 263 4.29 5.53 -16.66
CA HIS A 263 5.38 6.41 -16.27
C HIS A 263 6.04 5.92 -14.97
N VAL A 264 7.33 5.58 -15.03
CA VAL A 264 8.04 4.94 -13.94
C VAL A 264 9.31 5.70 -13.57
N SER A 265 9.54 5.87 -12.27
CA SER A 265 10.85 6.18 -11.69
C SER A 265 11.27 5.09 -10.72
N ARG A 266 12.58 5.02 -10.44
CA ARG A 266 13.19 4.01 -9.57
C ARG A 266 14.15 4.70 -8.62
N GLU A 267 13.90 4.56 -7.33
CA GLU A 267 14.67 5.15 -6.24
C GLU A 267 15.35 4.03 -5.44
N LYS A 268 16.57 3.68 -5.87
CA LYS A 268 17.38 2.66 -5.21
C LYS A 268 18.10 3.28 -4.00
N PHE A 269 17.82 2.76 -2.81
CA PHE A 269 18.50 3.09 -1.56
C PHE A 269 19.62 2.09 -1.30
N LEU A 270 20.72 2.57 -0.69
CA LEU A 270 21.86 1.73 -0.34
C LEU A 270 21.74 1.30 1.11
N GLY A 271 21.77 -0.01 1.39
CA GLY A 271 21.90 -0.51 2.76
C GLY A 271 20.63 -0.53 3.62
N SER A 272 19.45 -0.27 3.07
CA SER A 272 18.23 -0.25 3.86
C SER A 272 17.58 -1.64 3.88
N PRO A 273 17.09 -2.10 5.05
CA PRO A 273 16.33 -3.34 5.12
C PRO A 273 14.92 -3.13 4.54
N HIS A 274 14.16 -4.22 4.40
CA HIS A 274 12.76 -4.21 3.96
C HIS A 274 11.92 -3.13 4.68
N VAL A 275 11.27 -2.24 3.91
CA VAL A 275 10.45 -1.12 4.40
C VAL A 275 11.21 -0.17 5.35
N GLY A 276 12.55 -0.24 5.34
CA GLY A 276 13.44 0.48 6.22
C GLY A 276 13.98 1.78 5.63
N HIS A 277 13.61 2.14 4.40
CA HIS A 277 14.18 3.27 3.65
C HIS A 277 13.99 4.61 4.40
N MET A 278 12.76 4.89 4.83
CA MET A 278 12.43 6.08 5.63
C MET A 278 13.24 6.19 6.92
N ARG A 279 13.56 5.06 7.56
CA ARG A 279 14.35 5.07 8.80
C ARG A 279 15.82 5.32 8.52
N LEU A 280 16.34 4.78 7.42
CA LEU A 280 17.74 4.88 7.05
C LEU A 280 18.11 6.31 6.61
N ASP A 281 17.34 6.88 5.69
CA ASP A 281 17.55 8.23 5.17
C ASP A 281 16.21 8.97 5.08
N PRO A 282 15.74 9.56 6.20
CA PRO A 282 14.46 10.26 6.26
C PRO A 282 14.40 11.45 5.30
N SER A 283 15.51 12.18 5.12
CA SER A 283 15.53 13.39 4.32
C SER A 283 15.25 13.07 2.85
N ARG A 284 16.02 12.15 2.27
CA ARG A 284 15.82 11.72 0.88
C ARG A 284 14.44 11.09 0.68
N TYR A 285 14.01 10.27 1.64
CA TYR A 285 12.73 9.56 1.54
C TYR A 285 11.54 10.53 1.49
N TRP A 286 11.51 11.53 2.37
CA TRP A 286 10.41 12.51 2.37
C TRP A 286 10.51 13.53 1.25
N GLU A 287 11.69 13.79 0.69
CA GLU A 287 11.84 14.57 -0.54
C GLU A 287 11.16 13.88 -1.73
N ILE A 288 11.41 12.57 -1.91
CA ILE A 288 10.75 11.74 -2.93
C ILE A 288 9.23 11.76 -2.74
N ILE A 289 8.75 11.49 -1.52
CA ILE A 289 7.30 11.51 -1.26
C ILE A 289 6.70 12.89 -1.54
N SER A 290 7.37 13.95 -1.12
CA SER A 290 6.89 15.33 -1.34
C SER A 290 6.81 15.67 -2.82
N TYR A 291 7.75 15.19 -3.65
CA TYR A 291 7.71 15.35 -5.10
C TYR A 291 6.44 14.71 -5.70
N TYR A 292 6.14 13.46 -5.33
CA TYR A 292 4.94 12.78 -5.83
C TYR A 292 3.63 13.32 -5.26
N LEU A 293 3.66 13.84 -4.03
CA LEU A 293 2.53 14.57 -3.46
C LEU A 293 2.26 15.87 -4.22
N LYS A 294 3.30 16.60 -4.66
CA LYS A 294 3.14 17.79 -5.51
C LYS A 294 2.52 17.44 -6.85
N ILE A 295 2.99 16.37 -7.51
CA ILE A 295 2.37 15.86 -8.75
C ILE A 295 0.88 15.54 -8.53
N ALA A 296 0.52 14.94 -7.40
CA ALA A 296 -0.88 14.67 -7.07
C ALA A 296 -1.66 15.93 -6.66
N ALA A 297 -1.00 17.01 -6.28
CA ALA A 297 -1.63 18.25 -5.83
C ALA A 297 -1.68 19.33 -6.93
N GLU A 298 -1.06 19.10 -8.10
CA GLU A 298 -1.04 19.97 -9.30
C GLU A 298 -2.08 19.59 -10.34
#